data_AF-A0A5B9WF18-F1
#
_entry.id   AF-A0A5B9WF18-F1
#
_cell.length_a   1.000
_cell.length_b   1.000
_cell.length_c   1.000
_cell.angle_alpha   90.00
_cell.angle_beta   90.00
_cell.angle_gamma   90.00
#
_symmetry.space_group_name_H-M   'P 1'
#
loop_
_entity.id
_entity.type
_entity.pdbx_description
1 polymer ?
#
loop_
_entity_poly.entity_id
_entity_poly.type
_entity_poly.pdbx_seq_one_letter_code
_entity_poly.pdbx_strand_id
1 'polypeptide(L)'
;MPYVFPGLRPFIERVARGRDLHHLGRAGELWHCKQVQDALGQLPRLEGSSRRQLLDHVFAIRDSLAVALEGIDAAVEETASELGIPLPGKAGPEVAGAARRPGKR
;
A
#
# COMPACT_ATOMS: atom_id res chain seq x y z
N MET A 1 -18.95 -5.34 -27.43
CA MET A 1 -17.89 -4.31 -27.29
C MET A 1 -16.71 -4.95 -26.56
N PRO A 2 -15.48 -4.86 -27.08
CA PRO A 2 -14.29 -5.30 -26.33
C PRO A 2 -14.14 -4.48 -25.05
N TYR A 3 -13.63 -5.10 -23.99
CA TYR A 3 -13.37 -4.42 -22.72
C TYR A 3 -12.31 -3.32 -22.92
N VAL A 4 -12.56 -2.14 -22.32
CA VAL A 4 -11.61 -1.02 -22.29
C VAL A 4 -11.23 -0.76 -20.85
N PHE A 5 -9.93 -0.76 -20.56
CA PHE A 5 -9.43 -0.43 -19.24
C PHE A 5 -9.66 1.07 -18.96
N PRO A 6 -10.40 1.44 -17.89
CA PRO A 6 -10.80 2.83 -17.65
C PRO A 6 -9.72 3.68 -16.96
N GLY A 7 -8.49 3.17 -16.84
CA GLY A 7 -7.44 3.77 -16.02
C GLY A 7 -7.50 3.31 -14.56
N LEU A 8 -6.45 3.58 -13.78
CA LEU A 8 -6.36 3.14 -12.38
C LEU A 8 -7.25 3.95 -11.42
N ARG A 9 -7.49 5.22 -11.75
CA ARG A 9 -8.16 6.18 -10.86
C ARG A 9 -9.52 5.68 -10.34
N PRO A 10 -10.45 5.18 -11.17
CA PRO A 10 -11.74 4.67 -10.68
C PRO A 10 -11.60 3.50 -9.68
N PHE A 11 -10.55 2.69 -9.82
CA PHE A 11 -10.28 1.59 -8.88
C PHE A 11 -9.72 2.12 -7.56
N ILE A 12 -8.79 3.07 -7.61
CA ILE A 12 -8.21 3.74 -6.44
C ILE A 12 -9.30 4.45 -5.63
N GLU A 13 -10.13 5.26 -6.28
CA GLU A 13 -11.24 5.98 -5.64
C GLU A 13 -12.25 5.04 -5.00
N ARG A 14 -12.55 3.91 -5.65
CA ARG A 14 -13.44 2.88 -5.10
C ARG A 14 -12.87 2.24 -3.84
N VAL A 15 -11.57 1.92 -3.81
CA VAL A 15 -10.90 1.30 -2.64
C VAL A 15 -10.71 2.30 -1.50
N ALA A 16 -10.47 3.58 -1.83
CA ALA A 16 -10.30 4.68 -0.89
C ALA A 16 -11.61 5.13 -0.23
N ARG A 17 -12.77 4.67 -0.71
CA ARG A 17 -14.07 5.09 -0.19
C ARG A 17 -14.17 4.84 1.32
N GLY A 18 -14.51 5.88 2.07
CA GLY A 18 -14.66 5.83 3.53
C GLY A 18 -13.34 5.93 4.31
N ARG A 19 -12.21 6.22 3.63
CA ARG A 19 -10.92 6.47 4.26
C ARG A 19 -10.55 7.94 4.12
N ASP A 20 -9.99 8.53 5.17
CA ASP A 20 -9.37 9.85 5.09
C ASP A 20 -7.90 9.68 4.69
N LEU A 21 -7.63 9.82 3.39
CA LEU A 21 -6.31 9.58 2.81
C LEU A 21 -5.70 10.88 2.33
N HIS A 22 -4.67 11.34 3.05
CA HIS A 22 -3.82 12.41 2.58
C HIS A 22 -3.24 12.05 1.20
N HIS A 23 -3.30 12.99 0.27
CA HIS A 23 -2.72 12.87 -1.08
C HIS A 23 -3.28 11.76 -1.98
N LEU A 24 -4.53 11.31 -1.81
CA LEU A 24 -5.16 10.30 -2.70
C LEU A 24 -4.98 10.62 -4.20
N GLY A 25 -5.10 11.89 -4.59
CA GLY A 25 -4.92 12.33 -5.97
C GLY A 25 -3.51 12.11 -6.53
N ARG A 26 -2.50 11.96 -5.66
CA ARG A 26 -1.08 11.76 -6.01
C ARG A 26 -0.73 10.29 -6.22
N ALA A 27 -1.59 9.35 -5.83
CA ALA A 27 -1.34 7.91 -6.01
C ALA A 27 -1.12 7.54 -7.49
N GLY A 28 -1.82 8.20 -8.41
CA GLY A 28 -1.64 8.04 -9.86
C GLY A 28 -0.34 8.64 -10.41
N GLU A 29 0.38 9.45 -9.61
CA GLU A 29 1.66 10.04 -10.00
C GLU A 29 2.85 9.14 -9.69
N LEU A 30 2.66 8.12 -8.84
CA LEU A 30 3.69 7.13 -8.52
C LEU A 30 4.14 6.42 -9.80
N TRP A 31 5.45 6.28 -9.95
CA TRP A 31 6.06 5.67 -11.14
C TRP A 31 5.48 4.29 -11.44
N HIS A 32 5.40 3.41 -10.44
CA HIS A 32 4.81 2.08 -10.56
C HIS A 32 3.34 2.11 -11.00
N CYS A 33 2.54 3.08 -10.51
CA CYS A 33 1.15 3.24 -10.93
C CYS A 33 1.05 3.66 -12.41
N LYS A 34 1.93 4.54 -12.90
CA LYS A 34 1.97 4.91 -14.32
C LYS A 34 2.29 3.71 -15.20
N GLN A 35 3.31 2.92 -14.83
CA GLN A 35 3.70 1.71 -15.55
C GLN A 35 2.55 0.70 -15.63
N VAL A 36 1.85 0.46 -14.52
CA VAL A 36 0.66 -0.40 -14.48
C VAL A 36 -0.46 0.17 -15.35
N GLN A 37 -0.72 1.49 -15.28
CA GLN A 37 -1.76 2.13 -16.08
C GLN A 37 -1.50 1.99 -17.59
N ASP A 38 -0.27 2.22 -18.02
CA ASP A 38 0.13 2.12 -19.42
C ASP A 38 0.03 0.67 -19.92
N ALA A 39 0.54 -0.29 -19.16
CA ALA A 39 0.47 -1.72 -19.49
C ALA A 39 -0.99 -2.21 -19.60
N LEU A 40 -1.83 -1.92 -18.60
CA LEU A 40 -3.24 -2.33 -18.64
C LEU A 40 -4.01 -1.65 -19.79
N GLY A 41 -3.65 -0.41 -20.15
CA GLY A 41 -4.23 0.30 -21.29
C GLY A 41 -3.92 -0.33 -22.65
N GLN A 42 -2.83 -1.09 -22.77
CA GLN A 42 -2.43 -1.77 -24.01
C GLN A 42 -3.12 -3.12 -24.22
N LEU A 43 -3.59 -3.78 -23.15
CA LEU A 43 -4.16 -5.14 -23.21
C LEU A 43 -5.24 -5.34 -24.29
N PRO A 44 -6.19 -4.42 -24.52
CA PRO A 44 -7.22 -4.61 -25.54
C PRO A 44 -6.68 -4.72 -26.97
N ARG A 45 -5.46 -4.24 -27.23
CA ARG A 45 -4.83 -4.21 -28.56
C ARG A 45 -3.92 -5.41 -28.83
N LEU A 46 -3.61 -6.19 -27.81
CA LEU A 46 -2.73 -7.35 -27.92
C LEU A 46 -3.54 -8.62 -28.16
N GLU A 47 -2.88 -9.73 -28.49
CA GLU A 47 -3.50 -11.05 -28.66
C GLU A 47 -2.89 -12.08 -27.70
N GLY A 48 -3.62 -13.17 -27.46
CA GLY A 48 -3.20 -14.39 -26.74
C GLY A 48 -2.00 -14.27 -25.80
N SER A 49 -0.85 -14.78 -26.25
CA SER A 49 0.38 -14.86 -25.46
C SER A 49 0.93 -13.49 -25.06
N SER A 50 0.82 -12.46 -25.91
CA SER A 50 1.28 -11.11 -25.59
C SER A 50 0.43 -10.46 -24.49
N ARG A 51 -0.88 -10.71 -24.46
CA ARG A 51 -1.72 -10.27 -23.32
C ARG A 51 -1.28 -10.91 -22.02
N ARG A 52 -0.97 -12.21 -22.06
CA ARG A 52 -0.53 -12.95 -20.88
C ARG A 52 0.80 -12.43 -20.35
N GLN A 53 1.79 -12.25 -21.22
CA GLN A 53 3.10 -11.70 -20.85
C GLN A 53 2.97 -10.29 -20.25
N LEU A 54 2.11 -9.44 -20.81
CA LEU A 54 1.90 -8.11 -20.28
C LEU A 54 1.21 -8.13 -18.90
N LEU A 55 0.29 -9.07 -18.66
CA LEU A 55 -0.28 -9.27 -17.33
C LEU A 55 0.76 -9.77 -16.32
N ASP A 56 1.61 -10.72 -16.71
CA ASP A 56 2.69 -11.21 -15.85
C ASP A 56 3.66 -10.06 -15.49
N HIS A 57 3.92 -9.14 -16.43
CA HIS A 57 4.69 -7.93 -16.17
C HIS A 57 3.98 -6.97 -15.19
N VAL A 58 2.67 -6.76 -15.33
CA VAL A 58 1.88 -5.96 -14.38
C VAL A 58 1.95 -6.54 -12.97
N PHE A 59 1.89 -7.87 -12.82
CA PHE A 59 2.05 -8.52 -11.52
C PHE A 59 3.43 -8.26 -10.91
N ALA A 60 4.50 -8.37 -11.69
CA ALA A 60 5.86 -8.09 -11.20
C ALA A 60 6.04 -6.63 -10.74
N ILE A 61 5.47 -5.66 -11.46
CA ILE A 61 5.49 -4.24 -11.05
C ILE A 61 4.70 -4.04 -9.74
N ARG A 62 3.51 -4.66 -9.64
CA ARG A 62 2.68 -4.60 -8.44
C ARG A 62 3.40 -5.17 -7.23
N ASP A 63 4.08 -6.29 -7.39
CA ASP A 63 4.80 -6.95 -6.29
C ASP A 63 6.01 -6.11 -5.86
N SER A 64 6.72 -5.50 -6.80
CA SER A 64 7.78 -4.55 -6.50
C SER A 64 7.27 -3.35 -5.69
N LEU A 65 6.11 -2.81 -6.05
CA LEU A 65 5.48 -1.73 -5.28
C LEU A 65 5.04 -2.19 -3.88
N ALA A 66 4.52 -3.42 -3.75
CA ALA A 66 4.13 -3.98 -2.46
C ALA A 66 5.33 -4.10 -1.52
N VAL A 67 6.45 -4.66 -1.99
CA VAL A 67 7.70 -4.74 -1.19
C VAL A 67 8.21 -3.36 -0.79
N ALA A 68 8.12 -2.36 -1.68
CA ALA A 68 8.51 -0.99 -1.35
C ALA A 68 7.64 -0.39 -0.24
N LEU A 69 6.33 -0.65 -0.24
CA LEU A 69 5.43 -0.21 0.83
C LEU A 69 5.73 -0.93 2.15
N GLU A 70 5.98 -2.24 2.12
CA GLU A 70 6.40 -3.01 3.30
C GLU A 70 7.72 -2.47 3.89
N GLY A 71 8.68 -2.07 3.04
CA GLY A 71 9.92 -1.44 3.47
C GLY A 71 9.71 -0.05 4.11
N ILE A 72 8.75 0.74 3.62
CA ILE A 72 8.37 2.01 4.24
C ILE A 72 7.76 1.76 5.63
N ASP A 73 6.86 0.79 5.75
CA ASP A 73 6.26 0.42 7.03
C ASP A 73 7.34 -0.03 8.03
N ALA A 74 8.28 -0.88 7.61
CA ALA A 74 9.41 -1.30 8.44
C ALA A 74 10.28 -0.11 8.89
N ALA A 75 10.58 0.83 7.98
CA ALA A 75 11.37 2.02 8.30
C ALA A 75 10.65 2.97 9.29
N VAL A 76 9.33 3.13 9.15
CA VAL A 76 8.50 3.91 10.08
C VAL A 76 8.48 3.25 11.45
N GLU A 77 8.33 1.93 11.51
CA GLU A 77 8.35 1.16 12.75
C GLU A 77 9.67 1.25 13.49
N GLU A 78 10.79 1.04 12.79
CA GLU A 78 12.14 1.16 13.36
C GLU A 78 12.37 2.57 13.90
N THR A 79 12.09 3.60 13.09
CA THR A 79 12.27 5.00 13.49
C THR A 79 11.40 5.36 14.70
N ALA A 80 10.14 4.93 14.73
CA ALA A 80 9.25 5.22 15.86
C ALA A 80 9.72 4.51 17.14
N SER A 81 10.19 3.27 17.04
CA SER A 81 10.75 2.51 18.15
C SER A 81 11.98 3.22 18.75
N GLU A 82 12.95 3.60 17.92
CA GLU A 82 14.17 4.30 18.34
C GLU A 82 13.87 5.66 19.00
N LEU A 83 12.80 6.33 18.57
CA LEU A 83 12.37 7.62 19.12
C LEU A 83 11.37 7.48 20.29
N GLY A 84 10.96 6.27 20.67
CA GLY A 84 9.97 6.03 21.72
C GLY A 84 8.57 6.58 21.39
N ILE A 85 8.22 6.70 20.11
CA ILE A 85 6.93 7.22 19.63
C ILE A 85 5.96 6.04 19.45
N PRO A 86 4.79 6.03 20.11
CA PRO A 86 3.80 4.98 19.91
C PRO A 86 3.14 5.13 18.53
N LEU A 87 3.10 4.04 17.75
CA LEU A 87 2.41 3.99 16.46
C LEU A 87 0.92 3.61 16.62
N PRO A 88 0.00 4.29 15.91
CA PRO A 88 -1.41 3.96 15.96
C PRO A 88 -1.67 2.56 15.39
N GLY A 89 -2.53 1.78 16.06
CA GLY A 89 -2.94 0.45 15.59
C GLY A 89 -1.96 -0.69 15.92
N LYS A 90 -0.74 -0.39 16.39
CA LYS A 90 0.08 -1.37 17.11
C LYS A 90 -0.06 -1.11 18.60
N ALA A 91 -0.79 -1.97 19.30
CA ALA A 91 -0.76 -1.98 20.76
C ALA A 91 0.71 -2.13 21.17
N GLY A 92 1.28 -1.07 21.75
CA GLY A 92 2.61 -1.15 22.35
C GLY A 92 2.62 -2.27 23.41
N PRO A 93 3.79 -2.85 23.71
CA PRO A 93 3.88 -3.80 24.80
C PRO A 93 3.36 -3.12 26.05
N GLU A 94 2.26 -3.65 26.57
CA GLU A 94 1.66 -3.28 27.83
C GLU A 94 2.80 -3.22 28.85
N VAL A 95 3.05 -2.03 29.40
CA VAL A 95 4.08 -1.81 30.41
C VAL A 95 3.64 -2.61 31.63
N ALA A 96 4.07 -3.87 31.69
CA ALA A 96 3.72 -4.78 32.75
C ALA A 96 4.30 -4.25 34.06
N GLY A 97 3.41 -3.80 34.94
CA GLY A 97 3.59 -3.87 36.38
C GLY A 97 4.55 -2.86 37.02
N ALA A 98 4.04 -1.65 37.29
CA ALA A 98 4.42 -0.93 38.50
C ALA A 98 3.17 -0.65 39.34
N ALA A 99 2.54 -1.73 39.81
CA ALA A 99 1.50 -1.65 40.82
C ALA A 99 2.11 -1.11 42.13
N ARG A 100 1.57 0.03 42.58
CA ARG A 100 1.84 0.64 43.87
C ARG A 100 1.50 -0.33 45.02
N ARG A 101 2.48 -0.51 45.92
CA ARG A 101 2.46 -0.79 47.38
C ARG A 101 1.30 -1.62 48.00
N PRO A 102 1.67 -2.47 48.97
CA PRO A 102 1.09 -2.41 50.32
C PRO A 102 2.22 -2.22 51.36
N GLY A 103 2.05 -1.67 52.55
CA GLY A 103 0.88 -1.21 53.27
C GLY A 103 1.35 -0.53 54.57
N LYS A 104 0.44 0.23 55.18
CA LYS A 104 0.56 0.71 56.57
C LYS A 104 0.51 -0.48 57.53
N ARG A 105 1.47 -0.57 58.45
CA ARG A 105 1.25 -0.65 59.90
C ARG A 105 2.53 -0.30 60.63
#